data_AF-A0A7W6T8R4-F1
#
_entry.id   AF-A0A7W6T8R4-F1
#
_cell.length_a   1.000
_cell.length_b   1.000
_cell.length_c   1.000
_cell.angle_alpha   90.00
_cell.angle_beta   90.00
_cell.angle_gamma   90.00
#
_symmetry.space_group_name_H-M   'P 1'
#
loop_
_entity.id
_entity.type
_entity.pdbx_description
1 polymer ?
#
loop_
_entity_poly.entity_id
_entity_poly.type
_entity_poly.pdbx_seq_one_letter_code
_entity_poly.pdbx_strand_id
1 'polypeptide(L)'
;MNHGHRSTASAFFNSLLGAAGVPASAYRTVSEALADPQLAHRQALSEVRDEGGSFQVLNLPFRMSGADITPAKTMAVLGEHTDALREEISLADDASIPTGKTAATG
;
A
#
# COMPACT_ATOMS: atom_id res chain seq x y z
N MET A 1 -28.93 -4.15 6.43
CA MET A 1 -29.68 -2.98 5.88
C MET A 1 -29.75 -1.83 6.91
N ASN A 2 -28.62 -1.32 7.42
CA ASN A 2 -28.61 -0.25 8.44
C ASN A 2 -27.63 0.91 8.17
N HIS A 3 -27.06 0.99 6.95
CA HIS A 3 -26.03 1.98 6.60
C HIS A 3 -26.58 3.34 6.13
N GLY A 4 -27.84 3.39 5.66
CA GLY A 4 -28.40 4.61 5.03
C GLY A 4 -28.70 5.76 6.00
N HIS A 5 -29.15 5.47 7.22
CA HIS A 5 -29.56 6.51 8.18
C HIS A 5 -28.39 7.15 8.95
N ARG A 6 -27.24 6.47 9.07
CA ARG A 6 -26.07 6.96 9.82
C ARG A 6 -25.19 7.91 9.01
N SER A 7 -25.13 7.72 7.69
CA SER A 7 -24.26 8.48 6.79
C SER A 7 -24.72 9.94 6.63
N THR A 8 -26.01 10.18 6.45
CA THR A 8 -26.59 11.53 6.28
C THR A 8 -26.50 12.38 7.54
N ALA A 9 -26.73 11.79 8.72
CA ALA A 9 -26.59 12.50 9.99
C ALA A 9 -25.14 12.93 10.25
N SER A 10 -24.17 12.05 9.97
CA SER A 10 -22.75 12.37 10.11
C SER A 10 -22.29 13.44 9.12
N ALA A 11 -22.74 13.37 7.86
CA ALA A 11 -22.45 14.39 6.86
C ALA A 11 -23.00 15.77 7.25
N PHE A 12 -24.24 15.82 7.75
CA PHE A 12 -24.85 17.05 8.25
C PHE A 12 -24.06 17.65 9.42
N PHE A 13 -23.71 16.84 10.42
CA PHE A 13 -22.97 17.32 11.58
C PHE A 13 -21.55 17.77 11.22
N ASN A 14 -20.86 17.04 10.35
CA ASN A 14 -19.54 17.43 9.87
C ASN A 14 -19.57 18.77 9.12
N SER A 15 -20.63 19.00 8.32
CA SER A 15 -20.84 20.29 7.65
C SER A 15 -21.08 21.43 8.66
N LEU A 16 -21.88 21.20 9.70
CA LEU A 16 -22.16 22.21 10.73
C LEU A 16 -20.90 22.57 11.52
N LEU A 17 -20.13 21.56 11.94
CA LEU A 17 -18.86 21.75 12.64
C LEU A 17 -17.81 22.44 11.76
N GLY A 18 -17.70 22.04 10.49
CA GLY A 18 -16.82 22.70 9.53
C GLY A 18 -17.16 24.18 9.36
N ALA A 19 -18.44 24.54 9.27
CA ALA A 19 -18.87 25.94 9.20
C ALA A 19 -18.56 26.72 10.49
N ALA A 20 -18.53 26.05 11.64
CA ALA A 20 -18.12 26.62 12.92
C ALA A 20 -16.59 26.62 13.13
N GLY A 21 -15.80 26.15 12.16
CA GLY A 21 -14.33 26.06 12.27
C GLY A 21 -13.84 24.93 13.19
N VAL A 22 -14.72 24.01 13.58
CA VAL A 22 -14.36 22.87 14.43
C VAL A 22 -13.92 21.70 13.55
N PRO A 23 -12.67 21.22 13.70
CA PRO A 23 -12.20 20.08 12.92
C PRO A 23 -12.90 18.80 13.38
N ALA A 24 -13.64 18.17 12.48
CA ALA A 24 -14.28 16.88 12.69
C ALA A 24 -14.20 16.03 11.42
N SER A 25 -14.38 14.72 11.58
CA SER A 25 -14.48 13.79 10.46
C SER A 25 -15.39 12.63 10.82
N ALA A 26 -16.00 12.03 9.80
CA ALA A 26 -16.80 10.83 9.99
C ALA A 26 -15.87 9.62 10.21
N TYR A 27 -16.25 8.73 11.12
CA TYR A 27 -15.67 7.40 11.18
C TYR A 27 -16.12 6.61 9.95
N ARG A 28 -15.16 6.13 9.18
CA ARG A 28 -15.39 5.39 7.94
C ARG A 28 -15.02 3.92 8.13
N THR A 29 -15.75 3.06 7.45
CA THR A 29 -15.31 1.68 7.22
C THR A 29 -14.07 1.64 6.33
N VAL A 30 -13.37 0.51 6.29
CA VAL A 30 -12.20 0.34 5.42
C VAL A 30 -12.57 0.56 3.95
N SER A 31 -13.70 0.04 3.49
CA SER A 31 -14.15 0.22 2.11
C SER A 31 -14.42 1.69 1.77
N GLU A 32 -15.06 2.43 2.67
CA GLU A 32 -15.29 3.87 2.49
C GLU A 32 -13.99 4.68 2.55
N ALA A 33 -13.04 4.28 3.41
CA ALA A 33 -11.74 4.94 3.51
C ALA A 33 -10.90 4.73 2.23
N LEU A 34 -10.87 3.52 1.68
CA LEU A 34 -10.16 3.20 0.43
C LEU A 34 -10.77 3.90 -0.79
N ALA A 35 -12.07 4.23 -0.75
CA ALA A 35 -12.76 4.99 -1.78
C ALA A 35 -12.69 6.53 -1.59
N ASP A 36 -11.91 7.03 -0.61
CA ASP A 36 -11.83 8.47 -0.34
C ASP A 36 -11.22 9.22 -1.55
N PRO A 37 -11.89 10.28 -2.07
CA PRO A 37 -11.39 11.08 -3.19
C PRO A 37 -9.98 11.65 -3.00
N GLN A 38 -9.56 11.88 -1.75
CA GLN A 38 -8.20 12.32 -1.43
C GLN A 38 -7.15 11.27 -1.75
N LEU A 39 -7.47 9.97 -1.64
CA LEU A 39 -6.53 8.91 -2.03
C LEU A 39 -6.30 8.93 -3.55
N ALA A 40 -7.35 9.16 -4.35
CA ALA A 40 -7.23 9.32 -5.79
C ALA A 40 -6.44 10.59 -6.17
N HIS A 41 -6.78 11.73 -5.56
CA HIS A 41 -6.07 13.01 -5.77
C HIS A 41 -4.58 12.88 -5.44
N ARG A 42 -4.26 12.12 -4.38
CA ARG A 42 -2.88 11.90 -3.95
C ARG A 42 -2.18 10.75 -4.67
N GLN A 43 -2.86 10.04 -5.59
CA GLN A 43 -2.34 8.81 -6.20
C GLN A 43 -1.78 7.89 -5.12
N ALA A 44 -2.54 7.69 -4.04
CA ALA A 44 -2.09 6.98 -2.85
C ALA A 44 -2.14 5.46 -3.01
N LEU A 45 -2.85 4.96 -4.02
CA LEU A 45 -3.00 3.55 -4.34
C LEU A 45 -2.42 3.26 -5.72
N SER A 46 -1.71 2.15 -5.86
CA SER A 46 -1.21 1.61 -7.13
C SER A 46 -1.71 0.19 -7.34
N GLU A 47 -1.98 -0.18 -8.58
CA GLU A 47 -2.29 -1.55 -8.96
C GLU A 47 -0.99 -2.36 -9.12
N VAL A 48 -0.96 -3.53 -8.51
CA VAL A 48 0.13 -4.51 -8.62
C VAL A 48 -0.46 -5.85 -9.05
N ARG A 49 0.35 -6.68 -9.72
CA ARG A 49 -0.02 -8.02 -10.15
C ARG A 49 0.87 -9.10 -9.55
N ASP A 50 0.27 -10.23 -9.20
CA ASP A 50 0.94 -11.49 -8.90
C ASP A 50 0.25 -12.65 -9.67
N GLU A 51 0.62 -13.90 -9.35
CA GLU A 51 0.00 -15.10 -9.94
C GLU A 51 -1.51 -15.21 -9.66
N GLY A 52 -2.00 -14.61 -8.58
CA GLY A 52 -3.40 -14.58 -8.17
C GLY A 52 -4.22 -13.47 -8.84
N GLY A 53 -3.58 -12.53 -9.52
CA GLY A 53 -4.24 -11.47 -10.28
C GLY A 53 -3.81 -10.07 -9.86
N SER A 54 -4.69 -9.08 -10.09
CA SER A 54 -4.40 -7.67 -9.82
C SER A 54 -5.08 -7.18 -8.54
N PHE A 55 -4.36 -6.41 -7.74
CA PHE A 55 -4.84 -5.83 -6.48
C PHE A 55 -4.20 -4.46 -6.22
N GLN A 56 -4.80 -3.68 -5.31
CA GLN A 56 -4.27 -2.36 -4.95
C GLN A 56 -3.40 -2.41 -3.69
N VAL A 57 -2.31 -1.66 -3.73
CA VAL A 57 -1.42 -1.44 -2.58
C VAL A 57 -1.29 0.06 -2.32
N LEU A 58 -0.96 0.40 -1.07
CA LEU A 58 -0.61 1.77 -0.71
C LEU A 58 0.79 2.12 -1.24
N ASN A 59 0.88 3.31 -1.82
CA ASN A 59 2.17 3.95 -2.10
C ASN A 59 2.82 4.44 -0.80
N LEU A 60 4.10 4.82 -0.89
CA LEU A 60 4.82 5.38 0.25
C LEU A 60 4.08 6.61 0.82
N PRO A 61 4.05 6.80 2.15
CA PRO A 61 3.28 7.86 2.80
C PRO A 61 3.87 9.27 2.61
N PHE A 62 4.97 9.40 1.87
CA PHE A 62 5.66 10.64 1.55
C PHE A 62 5.87 10.76 0.04
N ARG A 63 6.21 11.97 -0.45
CA ARG A 63 6.53 12.23 -1.86
C ARG A 63 7.96 12.75 -1.98
N MET A 64 8.70 12.27 -2.98
CA MET A 64 10.02 12.78 -3.34
C MET A 64 9.99 13.23 -4.80
N SER A 65 10.29 14.50 -5.07
CA SER A 65 10.27 15.05 -6.43
C SER A 65 11.39 14.50 -7.33
N GLY A 66 12.47 14.00 -6.73
CA GLY A 66 13.64 13.46 -7.44
C GLY A 66 13.71 11.93 -7.51
N ALA A 67 12.68 11.21 -7.07
CA ALA A 67 12.66 9.76 -7.08
C ALA A 67 11.28 9.21 -7.41
N ASP A 68 11.24 8.11 -8.16
CA ASP A 68 10.02 7.32 -8.29
C ASP A 68 9.82 6.51 -7.00
N ILE A 69 8.68 6.75 -6.37
CA ILE A 69 8.27 6.12 -5.12
C ILE A 69 7.11 5.13 -5.32
N THR A 70 6.76 4.86 -6.58
CA THR A 70 5.72 3.89 -6.91
C THR A 70 6.24 2.46 -6.69
N PRO A 71 5.38 1.56 -6.19
CA PRO A 71 5.73 0.15 -6.05
C PRO A 71 5.96 -0.47 -7.44
N ALA A 72 6.76 -1.54 -7.48
CA ALA A 72 6.91 -2.34 -8.68
C ALA A 72 5.54 -2.90 -9.13
N LYS A 73 5.35 -3.00 -10.44
CA LYS A 73 4.08 -3.44 -11.05
C LYS A 73 3.78 -4.93 -10.85
N THR A 74 4.81 -5.74 -10.61
CA THR A 74 4.71 -7.19 -10.49
C THR A 74 5.42 -7.64 -9.22
N MET A 75 4.82 -8.57 -8.50
CA MET A 75 5.45 -9.24 -7.36
C MET A 75 6.17 -10.49 -7.82
N ALA A 76 7.40 -10.67 -7.36
CA ALA A 76 8.20 -11.85 -7.67
C ALA A 76 7.60 -13.09 -7.03
N VAL A 77 7.61 -14.20 -7.77
CA VAL A 77 7.20 -15.50 -7.23
C VAL A 77 8.30 -16.10 -6.35
N LEU A 78 7.97 -17.14 -5.59
CA LEU A 78 8.95 -17.82 -4.74
C LEU A 78 10.08 -18.40 -5.60
N GLY A 79 11.29 -17.88 -5.41
CA GLY A 79 12.50 -18.36 -6.09
C GLY A 79 12.78 -17.72 -7.46
N GLU A 80 11.96 -16.77 -7.93
CA GLU A 80 12.09 -16.18 -9.28
C GLU A 80 13.50 -15.63 -9.59
N HIS A 81 14.16 -15.07 -8.58
CA HIS A 81 15.46 -14.43 -8.73
C HIS A 81 16.60 -15.24 -8.10
N THR A 82 16.37 -16.48 -7.68
CA THR A 82 17.38 -17.28 -6.97
C THR A 82 18.63 -17.49 -7.81
N ASP A 83 18.50 -17.98 -9.04
CA ASP A 83 19.66 -18.30 -9.89
C ASP A 83 20.42 -17.04 -10.31
N ALA A 84 19.70 -15.97 -10.67
CA ALA A 84 20.28 -14.68 -11.01
C ALA A 84 21.12 -14.10 -9.87
N LEU A 85 20.61 -14.16 -8.63
CA LEU A 85 21.34 -13.68 -7.46
C LEU A 85 22.54 -14.57 -7.10
N ARG A 86 22.47 -15.90 -7.33
CA ARG A 86 23.61 -16.81 -7.13
C ARG A 86 24.76 -16.47 -8.07
N GLU A 87 24.44 -16.23 -9.35
CA GLU A 87 25.42 -15.80 -10.35
C GLU A 87 26.04 -14.45 -9.96
N GLU A 88 25.22 -13.47 -9.56
CA GLU A 88 25.67 -12.13 -9.16
C GLU A 88 26.69 -12.18 -8.01
N ILE A 89 26.48 -13.06 -7.02
CA ILE A 89 27.37 -13.20 -5.87
C ILE A 89 28.42 -14.31 -6.02
N SER A 90 28.52 -14.94 -7.20
CA SER A 90 29.44 -16.06 -7.49
C SER A 90 29.30 -17.26 -6.54
N LEU A 91 28.07 -17.61 -6.18
CA LEU A 91 27.75 -18.78 -5.37
C LEU A 91 27.49 -20.01 -6.26
N ALA A 92 28.22 -21.12 -6.02
CA ALA A 92 28.06 -22.37 -6.78
C ALA A 92 26.64 -22.94 -6.66
N ASP A 93 26.08 -23.52 -7.73
CA ASP A 93 24.67 -23.99 -7.83
C ASP A 93 24.22 -24.98 -6.74
N ASP A 94 25.12 -25.84 -6.26
CA ASP A 94 24.83 -26.87 -5.25
C ASP A 94 25.06 -26.39 -3.80
N ALA A 95 25.61 -25.18 -3.63
CA ALA A 95 25.85 -24.62 -2.33
C ALA A 95 24.52 -24.43 -1.57
N SER A 96 24.47 -24.94 -0.33
CA SER A 96 23.31 -24.71 0.55
C SER A 96 23.10 -23.21 0.75
N ILE A 97 21.89 -22.71 0.47
CA ILE A 97 21.52 -21.35 0.86
C ILE A 97 21.52 -21.30 2.39
N PRO A 98 22.34 -20.45 3.03
CA PRO A 98 22.38 -20.39 4.48
C PRO A 98 21.01 -19.96 5.01
N THR A 99 20.43 -20.76 5.90
CA THR A 99 19.14 -20.47 6.52
C THR A 99 19.32 -19.34 7.53
N GLY A 100 18.96 -18.12 7.15
CA GLY A 100 18.97 -16.99 8.09
C GLY A 100 18.23 -15.76 7.56
N LYS A 101 17.34 -15.20 8.40
CA LYS A 101 17.09 -13.75 8.38
C LYS A 101 18.46 -13.10 8.58
N THR A 102 18.87 -12.25 7.64
CA THR A 102 20.17 -11.58 7.66
C THR A 102 20.37 -10.81 8.97
N ALA A 103 21.11 -11.41 9.91
CA ALA A 103 21.84 -10.62 10.90
C ALA A 103 23.01 -10.02 10.14
N ALA A 104 22.86 -8.77 9.70
CA ALA A 104 23.98 -7.97 9.29
C ALA A 104 24.85 -7.75 10.53
N THR A 105 25.93 -8.53 10.65
CA THR A 105 27.02 -8.24 11.58
C THR A 105 28.01 -7.37 10.81
N GLY A 106 28.09 -6.10 11.22
CA GLY A 106 29.18 -5.20 10.84
C GLY A 106 30.47 -5.49 11.59
#